data_AF-A0A4C1U983-F1
#
_entry.id   AF-A0A4C1U983-F1
#
_cell.length_a   1.000
_cell.length_b   1.000
_cell.length_c   1.000
_cell.angle_alpha   90.00
_cell.angle_beta   90.00
_cell.angle_gamma   90.00
#
_symmetry.space_group_name_H-M   'P 1'
#
loop_
_entity.id
_entity.type
_entity.pdbx_description
1 polymer ?
#
loop_
_entity_poly.entity_id
_entity_poly.type
_entity_poly.pdbx_seq_one_letter_code
_entity_poly.pdbx_strand_id
1 'polypeptide(L)'
;MDPEAFLDLANQVIKLKMYPYFDIAHSLLCALAVREDLGAGAQSFSRKHPLACWLSTMLMIFAGGMVVNGLLGEPILAPLKNTPQLVIGTVTWYVVFYTPFDVGYKVAKFLPIKVVAAAMKEIYRAKKVYDGVSHAAKLYPNAYLIMIIVGE
;
A
#
# COMPACT_ATOMS: atom_id res chain seq x y z
N MET A 1 -26.65 -0.65 17.99
CA MET A 1 -25.43 -1.32 18.49
C MET A 1 -25.18 -0.77 19.87
N ASP A 2 -24.97 -1.64 20.85
CA ASP A 2 -24.68 -1.25 22.24
C ASP A 2 -23.37 -0.42 22.29
N PRO A 3 -23.31 0.74 23.00
CA PRO A 3 -22.11 1.57 23.03
C PRO A 3 -20.84 0.85 23.51
N GLU A 4 -20.99 -0.10 24.44
CA GLU A 4 -19.87 -0.91 24.93
C GLU A 4 -19.34 -1.83 23.83
N ALA A 5 -20.24 -2.54 23.13
CA ALA A 5 -19.87 -3.37 21.98
C ALA A 5 -19.23 -2.57 20.83
N PHE A 6 -19.64 -1.31 20.62
CA PHE A 6 -19.00 -0.43 19.64
C PHE A 6 -17.57 -0.06 20.05
N LEU A 7 -17.35 0.31 21.31
CA LEU A 7 -16.04 0.68 21.83
C LEU A 7 -15.07 -0.52 21.79
N ASP A 8 -15.55 -1.71 22.13
CA ASP A 8 -14.75 -2.94 22.03
C ASP A 8 -14.33 -3.23 20.59
N LEU A 9 -15.26 -3.12 19.64
CA LEU A 9 -14.95 -3.28 18.22
C LEU A 9 -13.92 -2.24 17.75
N ALA A 10 -14.08 -0.98 18.11
CA ALA A 10 -13.15 0.09 17.74
C ALA A 10 -11.73 -0.18 18.30
N ASN A 11 -11.64 -0.62 19.56
CA ASN A 11 -10.38 -0.99 20.19
C ASN A 11 -9.69 -2.17 19.50
N GLN A 12 -10.47 -3.15 19.02
CA GLN A 12 -9.93 -4.26 18.22
C GLN A 12 -9.40 -3.77 16.87
N VAL A 13 -10.13 -2.89 16.19
CA VAL A 13 -9.74 -2.37 14.87
C VAL A 13 -8.43 -1.58 14.94
N ILE A 14 -8.23 -0.75 15.97
CA ILE A 14 -6.98 0.01 16.16
C ILE A 14 -5.77 -0.93 16.37
N LYS A 15 -6.00 -2.10 16.96
CA LYS A 15 -4.95 -3.09 17.27
C LYS A 15 -4.71 -4.10 16.14
N LEU A 16 -5.44 -4.02 15.02
CA LEU A 16 -5.22 -4.90 13.88
C LEU A 16 -3.77 -4.76 13.37
N LYS A 17 -3.10 -5.90 13.23
CA LYS A 17 -1.79 -5.96 12.58
C LYS A 17 -1.99 -5.91 11.07
N MET A 18 -1.38 -4.91 10.44
CA MET A 18 -1.46 -4.78 8.98
C MET A 18 -0.66 -5.87 8.24
N TYR A 19 0.48 -6.25 8.81
CA TYR A 19 1.29 -7.34 8.27
C TYR A 19 0.69 -8.72 8.61
N PRO A 20 0.68 -9.69 7.67
CA PRO A 20 1.05 -9.57 6.25
C PRO A 20 -0.16 -9.26 5.34
N TYR A 21 -1.38 -9.51 5.81
CA TYR A 21 -2.55 -9.63 4.93
C TYR A 21 -2.97 -8.29 4.30
N PHE A 22 -2.97 -7.20 5.07
CA PHE A 22 -3.31 -5.87 4.54
C PHE A 22 -2.19 -5.35 3.63
N ASP A 23 -0.93 -5.65 3.96
CA ASP A 23 0.22 -5.34 3.10
C ASP A 23 0.15 -6.08 1.76
N ILE A 24 -0.28 -7.36 1.76
CA ILE A 24 -0.53 -8.14 0.54
C ILE A 24 -1.64 -7.50 -0.28
N ALA A 25 -2.79 -7.19 0.34
CA ALA A 25 -3.94 -6.59 -0.36
C ALA A 25 -3.58 -5.24 -1.00
N HIS A 26 -2.89 -4.37 -0.25
CA HIS A 26 -2.37 -3.10 -0.76
C HIS A 26 -1.38 -3.31 -1.92
N SER A 27 -0.39 -4.19 -1.74
CA SER A 27 0.62 -4.46 -2.76
C SER A 27 0.02 -5.07 -4.03
N LEU A 28 -1.01 -5.90 -3.89
CA LEU A 28 -1.71 -6.55 -5.00
C LEU A 28 -2.43 -5.52 -5.85
N LEU A 29 -3.18 -4.61 -5.22
CA LEU A 29 -3.89 -3.56 -5.93
C LEU A 29 -2.94 -2.53 -6.56
N CYS A 30 -1.82 -2.21 -5.92
CA CYS A 30 -0.78 -1.36 -6.52
C CYS A 30 -0.13 -2.03 -7.74
N ALA A 31 0.25 -3.30 -7.65
CA ALA A 31 0.84 -4.04 -8.76
C ALA A 31 -0.15 -4.21 -9.93
N LEU A 32 -1.44 -4.44 -9.62
CA LEU A 32 -2.50 -4.46 -10.62
C LEU A 32 -2.64 -3.11 -11.32
N ALA A 33 -2.68 -2.00 -10.58
CA ALA A 33 -2.77 -0.66 -11.16
C ALA A 33 -1.62 -0.39 -12.13
N VAL A 34 -0.36 -0.62 -11.70
CA VAL A 34 0.81 -0.46 -12.57
C VAL A 34 0.71 -1.32 -13.83
N ARG A 35 0.22 -2.56 -13.69
CA ARG A 35 0.05 -3.45 -14.84
C ARG A 35 -1.06 -2.99 -15.78
N GLU A 36 -2.17 -2.50 -15.25
CA GLU A 36 -3.31 -1.97 -16.02
C GLU A 36 -2.90 -0.69 -16.77
N ASP A 37 -2.12 0.19 -16.14
CA ASP A 37 -1.61 1.44 -16.76
C ASP A 37 -0.62 1.17 -17.90
N LEU A 38 0.18 0.11 -17.81
CA LEU A 38 1.06 -0.35 -18.90
C LEU A 38 0.27 -0.95 -20.09
N GLY A 39 -1.01 -1.26 -19.90
CA GLY A 39 -1.92 -1.74 -20.93
C GLY A 39 -1.45 -3.01 -21.66
N ALA A 40 -1.68 -3.06 -22.98
CA ALA A 40 -1.33 -4.21 -23.81
C ALA A 40 0.20 -4.51 -23.83
N GLY A 41 1.03 -3.50 -23.53
CA GLY A 41 2.49 -3.61 -23.51
C GLY A 41 3.05 -4.21 -22.22
N ALA A 42 2.25 -4.42 -21.17
CA ALA A 42 2.73 -4.74 -19.82
C ALA A 42 3.65 -5.97 -19.76
N GLN A 43 3.31 -7.05 -20.46
CA GLN A 43 4.12 -8.28 -20.49
C GLN A 43 5.43 -8.10 -21.27
N SER A 44 5.38 -7.39 -22.40
CA SER A 44 6.59 -7.10 -23.19
C SER A 44 7.54 -6.19 -22.43
N PHE A 45 7.00 -5.13 -21.81
CA PHE A 45 7.75 -4.17 -21.01
C PHE A 45 8.40 -4.81 -19.79
N SER A 46 7.63 -5.54 -18.96
CA SER A 46 8.15 -6.18 -17.74
C SER A 46 9.29 -7.15 -18.03
N ARG A 47 9.21 -7.92 -19.13
CA ARG A 47 10.27 -8.86 -19.54
C ARG A 47 11.53 -8.17 -20.09
N LYS A 48 11.37 -7.06 -20.81
CA LYS A 48 12.51 -6.27 -21.34
C LYS A 48 13.17 -5.39 -20.28
N HIS A 49 12.38 -4.91 -19.32
CA HIS A 49 12.79 -3.94 -18.30
C HIS A 49 12.31 -4.35 -16.89
N PRO A 50 12.73 -5.52 -16.38
CA PRO A 50 12.20 -6.06 -15.11
C PRO A 50 12.48 -5.17 -13.92
N LEU A 51 13.67 -4.55 -13.85
CA LEU A 51 14.03 -3.62 -12.77
C LEU A 51 13.22 -2.33 -12.82
N ALA A 52 12.95 -1.79 -14.01
CA ALA A 52 12.11 -0.60 -14.15
C ALA A 52 10.67 -0.92 -13.72
N CYS A 53 10.12 -2.05 -14.15
CA CYS A 53 8.79 -2.50 -13.76
C CYS A 53 8.69 -2.75 -12.24
N TRP A 54 9.70 -3.40 -11.65
CA TRP A 54 9.77 -3.59 -10.20
C TRP A 54 9.82 -2.24 -9.47
N LEU A 55 10.69 -1.33 -9.91
CA LEU A 55 10.84 -0.02 -9.29
C LEU A 55 9.54 0.79 -9.37
N SER A 56 8.89 0.85 -10.53
CA SER A 56 7.58 1.49 -10.69
C SER A 56 6.54 0.91 -9.73
N THR A 57 6.56 -0.41 -9.53
CA THR A 57 5.65 -1.07 -8.57
C THR A 57 5.97 -0.71 -7.13
N MET A 58 7.26 -0.68 -6.75
CA MET A 58 7.66 -0.28 -5.39
C MET A 58 7.33 1.20 -5.13
N LEU A 59 7.58 2.08 -6.09
CA LEU A 59 7.20 3.49 -5.99
C LEU A 59 5.69 3.63 -5.75
N MET A 60 4.85 2.83 -6.43
CA MET A 60 3.41 2.85 -6.21
C MET A 60 3.00 2.29 -4.83
N ILE A 61 3.67 1.25 -4.34
CA ILE A 61 3.38 0.65 -3.02
C ILE A 61 3.75 1.61 -1.88
N PHE A 62 4.90 2.26 -2.00
CA PHE A 62 5.48 3.13 -0.96
C PHE A 62 5.18 4.62 -1.16
N ALA A 63 4.43 5.00 -2.19
CA ALA A 63 4.15 6.39 -2.59
C ALA A 63 3.78 7.29 -1.40
N GLY A 64 2.80 6.90 -0.58
CA GLY A 64 2.37 7.70 0.55
C GLY A 64 3.50 8.00 1.55
N GLY A 65 4.30 6.99 1.91
CA GLY A 65 5.44 7.22 2.80
C GLY A 65 6.54 8.09 2.17
N MET A 66 6.76 7.96 0.87
CA MET A 66 7.74 8.78 0.15
C MET A 66 7.31 10.25 0.07
N VAL A 67 6.01 10.49 -0.17
CA VAL A 67 5.41 11.83 -0.20
C VAL A 67 5.48 12.46 1.20
N VAL A 68 5.04 11.74 2.24
CA VAL A 68 5.14 12.20 3.64
C VAL A 68 6.57 12.58 4.00
N ASN A 69 7.54 11.73 3.67
CA ASN A 69 8.94 12.01 3.95
C ASN A 69 9.45 13.23 3.17
N GLY A 70 9.08 13.38 1.90
CA GLY A 70 9.42 14.55 1.11
C GLY A 70 8.86 15.85 1.69
N LEU A 71 7.61 15.83 2.16
CA LEU A 71 6.95 16.98 2.78
C LEU A 71 7.57 17.37 4.13
N LEU A 72 8.07 16.39 4.89
CA LEU A 72 8.69 16.57 6.20
C LEU A 72 10.21 16.81 6.13
N GLY A 73 10.81 16.78 4.93
CA GLY A 73 12.27 16.90 4.76
C GLY A 73 13.06 15.68 5.26
N GLU A 74 12.40 14.54 5.40
CA GLU A 74 13.02 13.26 5.76
C GLU A 74 13.56 12.53 4.52
N PRO A 75 14.44 11.51 4.67
CA PRO A 75 14.92 10.74 3.53
C PRO A 75 13.77 10.08 2.76
N ILE A 76 13.53 10.51 1.52
CA ILE A 76 12.40 10.08 0.67
C ILE A 76 12.35 8.56 0.49
N LEU A 77 13.51 7.91 0.41
CA LEU A 77 13.62 6.46 0.22
C LEU A 77 13.55 5.65 1.53
N ALA A 78 13.38 6.29 2.70
CA ALA A 78 13.30 5.57 3.97
C ALA A 78 12.20 4.50 4.03
N PRO A 79 11.02 4.62 3.37
CA PRO A 79 10.03 3.56 3.36
C PRO A 79 10.55 2.21 2.81
N LEU A 80 11.53 2.24 1.91
CA LEU A 80 12.16 1.02 1.37
C LEU A 80 12.98 0.25 2.41
N LYS A 81 13.31 0.86 3.56
CA LYS A 81 13.98 0.17 4.67
C LYS A 81 13.05 -0.83 5.38
N ASN A 82 11.73 -0.77 5.15
CA ASN A 82 10.79 -1.78 5.66
C ASN A 82 10.93 -3.09 4.87
N THR A 83 11.91 -3.91 5.24
CA THR A 83 12.22 -5.18 4.57
C THR A 83 11.02 -6.13 4.47
N PRO A 84 10.21 -6.37 5.53
CA PRO A 84 9.02 -7.21 5.42
C PRO A 84 8.04 -6.75 4.34
N GLN A 85 7.75 -5.44 4.29
CA GLN A 85 6.85 -4.89 3.28
C GLN A 85 7.48 -4.91 1.87
N LEU A 86 8.78 -4.64 1.76
CA LEU A 86 9.50 -4.69 0.49
C LEU A 86 9.49 -6.10 -0.11
N VAL A 87 9.64 -7.13 0.73
CA VAL A 87 9.53 -8.54 0.32
C VAL A 87 8.11 -8.86 -0.15
N ILE A 88 7.08 -8.46 0.61
CA ILE A 88 5.67 -8.65 0.18
C ILE A 88 5.43 -7.96 -1.16
N GLY A 89 5.85 -6.71 -1.32
CA GLY A 89 5.72 -5.96 -2.56
C GLY A 89 6.40 -6.66 -3.73
N THR A 90 7.63 -7.14 -3.53
CA THR A 90 8.40 -7.84 -4.55
C THR A 90 7.77 -9.17 -4.94
N VAL A 91 7.32 -9.98 -3.97
CA VAL A 91 6.62 -11.24 -4.23
C VAL A 91 5.31 -10.98 -4.97
N THR A 92 4.56 -9.96 -4.57
CA THR A 92 3.28 -9.62 -5.19
C THR A 92 3.46 -9.12 -6.62
N TRP A 93 4.45 -8.26 -6.86
CA TRP A 93 4.89 -7.87 -8.20
C TRP A 93 5.22 -9.09 -9.05
N TYR A 94 6.00 -10.03 -8.51
CA TYR A 94 6.39 -11.23 -9.24
C TYR A 94 5.17 -12.08 -9.61
N VAL A 95 4.26 -12.29 -8.65
CA VAL A 95 3.01 -13.05 -8.85
C VAL A 95 2.15 -12.41 -9.95
N VAL A 96 1.98 -11.08 -9.89
CA VAL A 96 1.16 -10.35 -10.85
C VAL A 96 1.78 -10.35 -12.24
N PHE A 97 3.10 -10.27 -12.40
CA PHE A 97 3.71 -10.12 -13.73
C PHE A 97 4.22 -11.43 -14.37
N TYR A 98 4.64 -12.43 -13.59
CA TYR A 98 5.44 -13.56 -14.12
C TYR A 98 4.88 -14.95 -13.81
N THR A 99 3.72 -15.07 -13.16
CA THR A 99 3.11 -16.39 -12.95
C THR A 99 2.76 -17.08 -14.27
N PRO A 100 2.95 -18.42 -14.36
CA PRO A 100 2.64 -19.16 -15.57
C PRO A 100 1.14 -19.04 -15.90
N PHE A 101 0.83 -19.00 -17.19
CA PHE A 101 -0.53 -18.83 -17.73
C PHE A 101 -1.27 -17.58 -17.26
N ASP A 102 -0.54 -16.61 -16.70
CA ASP A 102 -1.05 -15.34 -16.19
C ASP A 102 -2.06 -15.50 -15.03
N VAL A 103 -1.93 -16.60 -14.27
CA VAL A 103 -2.88 -16.98 -13.21
C VAL A 103 -2.93 -15.92 -12.12
N GLY A 104 -1.79 -15.40 -11.67
CA GLY A 104 -1.73 -14.39 -10.61
C GLY A 104 -2.51 -13.12 -10.97
N TYR A 105 -2.35 -12.61 -12.19
CA TYR A 105 -3.12 -11.46 -12.67
C TYR A 105 -4.61 -11.76 -12.82
N LYS A 106 -4.97 -12.91 -13.42
CA LYS A 106 -6.38 -13.32 -13.59
C LYS A 106 -7.11 -13.46 -12.26
N VAL A 107 -6.47 -14.11 -11.28
CA VAL A 107 -7.01 -14.28 -9.93
C VAL A 107 -7.14 -12.94 -9.23
N ALA A 108 -6.11 -12.09 -9.29
CA ALA A 108 -6.13 -10.77 -8.67
C ALA A 108 -7.20 -9.84 -9.28
N LYS A 109 -7.47 -9.98 -10.58
CA LYS A 109 -8.51 -9.23 -11.30
C LYS A 109 -9.92 -9.78 -11.08
N PHE A 110 -10.05 -11.02 -10.58
CA PHE A 110 -11.35 -11.63 -10.31
C PHE A 110 -12.12 -10.78 -9.29
N LEU A 111 -13.34 -10.38 -9.66
CA LEU A 111 -14.07 -9.33 -8.95
C LEU A 111 -14.23 -9.59 -7.43
N PRO A 112 -14.60 -10.80 -6.96
CA PRO A 112 -14.67 -11.07 -5.52
C PRO A 112 -13.35 -10.83 -4.79
N ILE A 113 -12.22 -11.23 -5.40
CA ILE A 113 -10.89 -11.04 -4.81
C ILE A 113 -10.52 -9.56 -4.81
N LYS A 114 -10.76 -8.87 -5.93
CA LYS A 114 -10.49 -7.42 -6.05
C LYS A 114 -11.30 -6.61 -5.03
N VAL A 115 -12.56 -6.97 -4.79
CA VAL A 115 -13.43 -6.31 -3.80
C VAL A 115 -12.93 -6.52 -2.37
N VAL A 116 -12.58 -7.76 -2.00
CA VAL A 116 -12.02 -8.04 -0.66
C VAL A 116 -10.70 -7.30 -0.46
N ALA A 117 -9.81 -7.35 -1.45
CA ALA A 117 -8.54 -6.62 -1.40
C ALA A 117 -8.76 -5.10 -1.30
N ALA A 118 -9.78 -4.55 -1.97
CA ALA A 118 -10.12 -3.13 -1.90
C ALA A 118 -10.60 -2.75 -0.50
N ALA A 119 -11.50 -3.54 0.11
CA ALA A 119 -11.95 -3.31 1.47
C ALA A 119 -10.78 -3.35 2.48
N MET A 120 -9.88 -4.31 2.34
CA MET A 120 -8.67 -4.39 3.16
C MET A 120 -7.75 -3.17 2.93
N LYS A 121 -7.56 -2.75 1.67
CA LYS A 121 -6.75 -1.57 1.35
C LYS A 121 -7.32 -0.30 1.98
N GLU A 122 -8.63 -0.15 2.08
CA GLU A 122 -9.24 1.01 2.74
C GLU A 122 -8.98 1.04 4.25
N ILE A 123 -9.02 -0.12 4.92
CA ILE A 123 -8.62 -0.24 6.33
C ILE A 123 -7.14 0.13 6.49
N TYR A 124 -6.29 -0.36 5.57
CA TYR A 124 -4.86 -0.05 5.55
C TYR A 124 -4.60 1.45 5.33
N ARG A 125 -5.39 2.09 4.45
CA ARG A 125 -5.35 3.54 4.20
C ARG A 125 -5.71 4.32 5.44
N ALA A 126 -6.79 3.96 6.13
CA ALA A 126 -7.18 4.63 7.39
C ALA A 126 -6.07 4.56 8.45
N LYS A 127 -5.37 3.41 8.55
CA LYS A 127 -4.20 3.27 9.43
C LYS A 127 -3.04 4.18 9.02
N LYS A 128 -2.73 4.27 7.72
CA LYS A 128 -1.69 5.17 7.20
C LYS A 128 -1.98 6.64 7.46
N VAL A 129 -3.22 7.07 7.25
CA VAL A 129 -3.70 8.43 7.58
C VAL A 129 -3.46 8.73 9.06
N TYR A 130 -3.92 7.84 9.95
CA TYR A 130 -3.73 7.98 11.39
C TYR A 130 -2.25 8.06 11.78
N ASP A 131 -1.41 7.19 11.22
CA ASP A 131 0.03 7.16 11.51
C ASP A 131 0.74 8.41 10.98
N GLY A 132 0.36 8.92 9.80
CA GLY A 132 0.86 10.16 9.22
C GLY A 132 0.51 11.39 10.06
N VAL A 133 -0.76 11.55 10.43
CA VAL A 133 -1.21 12.60 11.35
C VAL A 133 -0.47 12.52 12.69
N SER A 134 -0.36 11.31 13.25
CA SER A 134 0.32 11.09 14.53
C SER A 134 1.82 11.42 14.45
N HIS A 135 2.46 11.15 13.32
CA HIS A 135 3.86 11.48 13.08
C HIS A 135 4.05 13.00 12.95
N ALA A 136 3.24 13.66 12.11
CA ALA A 136 3.26 15.11 11.97
C ALA A 136 2.97 15.83 13.29
N ALA A 137 2.03 15.32 14.10
CA ALA A 137 1.68 15.92 15.38
C ALA A 137 2.82 15.83 16.41
N LYS A 138 3.69 14.81 16.33
CA LYS A 138 4.89 14.72 17.17
C LYS A 138 5.95 15.73 16.77
N LEU A 139 6.11 15.97 15.47
CA LEU A 139 7.10 16.93 14.93
C LEU A 139 6.63 18.39 15.06
N TYR A 140 5.34 18.63 14.84
CA TYR A 140 4.74 19.96 14.83
C TYR A 140 3.41 20.00 15.61
N PRO A 141 3.43 19.96 16.96
CA PRO A 141 2.23 19.79 17.79
C PRO A 141 1.14 20.84 17.63
N ASN A 142 1.48 22.05 17.18
CA ASN A 142 0.54 23.17 17.02
C ASN A 142 0.22 23.47 15.55
N ALA A 143 0.82 22.75 14.60
CA ALA A 143 0.66 23.02 13.16
C ALA A 143 -0.38 22.08 12.55
N TYR A 144 -1.65 22.32 12.86
CA TYR A 144 -2.77 21.49 12.39
C TYR A 144 -2.84 21.39 10.85
N LEU A 145 -2.47 22.45 10.14
CA LEU A 145 -2.42 22.42 8.67
C LEU A 145 -1.40 21.39 8.15
N ILE A 146 -0.23 21.28 8.80
CA ILE A 146 0.78 20.28 8.44
C ILE A 146 0.24 18.88 8.72
N MET A 147 -0.43 18.68 9.85
CA MET A 147 -1.03 17.38 10.20
C MET A 147 -2.06 16.94 9.16
N ILE A 148 -2.91 17.86 8.68
CA ILE A 148 -3.92 17.57 7.64
C ILE A 148 -3.24 17.20 6.32
N ILE A 149 -2.24 17.97 5.88
CA ILE A 149 -1.54 17.73 4.61
C ILE A 149 -0.77 16.40 4.64
N VAL A 150 -0.13 16.06 5.76
CA VAL A 150 0.64 14.82 5.92
C VAL A 150 -0.27 13.60 6.08
N GLY A 151 -1.48 13.81 6.60
CA GLY A 151 -2.47 12.76 6.82
C GLY A 151 -3.29 12.36 5.59
N GLU A 152 -3.08 12.98 4.42
CA GLU A 152 -3.86 12.69 3.20
C GLU A 152 -3.46 11.37 2.49
#